data_AF-A0A7C7E9Q5-F1
#
_entry.id   AF-A0A7C7E9Q5-F1
#
_cell.length_a   1.000
_cell.length_b   1.000
_cell.length_c   1.000
_cell.angle_alpha   90.00
_cell.angle_beta   90.00
_cell.angle_gamma   90.00
#
_symmetry.space_group_name_H-M   'P 1'
#
loop_
_entity.id
_entity.type
_entity.pdbx_description
1 polymer ?
#
loop_
_entity_poly.entity_id
_entity_poly.type
_entity_poly.pdbx_seq_one_letter_code
_entity_poly.pdbx_strand_id
1 'polypeptide(L)'
;VLQEKVRYLYKRVYKYLKTSKMILDDLEDIYRNAVINQLIEAKTEEIINNVFKDIKRNSKTPFQRHMFASGITPEGSIHFLDDLFDNVHQRFIISGNPGTGKSTLLKNIFNHAVSKRFDVDVFHCPMNPEKIEHLIIQELGIGFITSIQPHILSNIRGDDVVIDMNFVLDCSRLKDFKGDIEYNNSLSWELFEKAIKTLGNVKKTRNELEAIYASNMNFGVIDKVREQILAKILRYIYNQ
;
A
#
# COMPACT_ATOMS: atom_id res chain seq x y z
N VAL A 1 -24.08 9.23 23.25
CA VAL A 1 -24.12 10.22 22.15
C VAL A 1 -22.82 10.30 21.33
N LEU A 2 -21.74 11.00 21.75
CA LEU A 2 -20.55 11.18 20.89
C LEU A 2 -19.80 9.87 20.58
N GLN A 3 -19.63 8.98 21.57
CA GLN A 3 -19.05 7.65 21.35
C GLN A 3 -19.84 6.82 20.32
N GLU A 4 -21.18 6.85 20.39
CA GLU A 4 -22.05 6.15 19.45
C GLU A 4 -21.94 6.75 18.05
N LYS A 5 -21.86 8.08 17.95
CA LYS A 5 -21.62 8.80 16.69
C LYS A 5 -20.29 8.39 16.06
N VAL A 6 -19.20 8.31 16.84
CA VAL A 6 -17.90 7.80 16.37
C VAL A 6 -18.04 6.39 15.83
N ARG A 7 -18.67 5.48 16.58
CA ARG A 7 -18.89 4.08 16.16
C ARG A 7 -19.71 4.01 14.86
N TYR A 8 -20.75 4.83 14.74
CA TYR A 8 -21.57 4.93 13.53
C TYR A 8 -20.78 5.44 12.32
N LEU A 9 -19.98 6.50 12.49
CA LEU A 9 -19.15 7.05 11.42
C LEU A 9 -18.11 6.05 10.94
N TYR A 10 -17.43 5.33 11.83
CA TYR A 10 -16.51 4.24 11.43
C TYR A 10 -17.22 3.16 10.59
N LYS A 11 -18.44 2.74 10.99
CA LYS A 11 -19.22 1.79 10.17
C LYS A 11 -19.48 2.33 8.76
N ARG A 12 -19.69 3.64 8.61
CA ARG A 12 -19.84 4.26 7.29
C ARG A 12 -18.54 4.30 6.50
N VAL A 13 -17.41 4.65 7.13
CA VAL A 13 -16.08 4.60 6.49
C VAL A 13 -15.83 3.23 5.88
N TYR A 14 -15.98 2.16 6.67
CA TYR A 14 -15.74 0.80 6.18
C TYR A 14 -16.72 0.37 5.08
N LYS A 15 -17.98 0.84 5.12
CA LYS A 15 -18.93 0.60 4.02
C LYS A 15 -18.49 1.29 2.74
N TYR A 16 -18.10 2.56 2.79
CA TYR A 16 -17.62 3.29 1.61
C TYR A 16 -16.34 2.68 1.03
N LEU A 17 -15.36 2.33 1.87
CA LEU A 17 -14.15 1.64 1.42
C LEU A 17 -14.48 0.30 0.78
N LYS A 18 -15.34 -0.51 1.41
CA LYS A 18 -15.75 -1.80 0.86
C LYS A 18 -16.43 -1.65 -0.50
N THR A 19 -17.37 -0.72 -0.64
CA THR A 19 -18.06 -0.49 -1.92
C THR A 19 -17.10 0.06 -2.98
N SER A 20 -16.24 1.02 -2.63
CA SER A 20 -15.19 1.53 -3.52
C SER A 20 -14.31 0.38 -4.05
N LYS A 21 -13.87 -0.52 -3.16
CA LYS A 21 -13.11 -1.72 -3.53
C LYS A 21 -13.90 -2.62 -4.50
N MET A 22 -15.18 -2.86 -4.25
CA MET A 22 -15.99 -3.72 -5.13
C MET A 22 -16.11 -3.16 -6.55
N ILE A 23 -16.25 -1.84 -6.69
CA ILE A 23 -16.27 -1.20 -8.01
C ILE A 23 -14.87 -1.23 -8.67
N LEU A 24 -13.81 -1.06 -7.88
CA LEU A 24 -12.44 -1.21 -8.36
C LEU A 24 -12.12 -2.64 -8.80
N ASP A 25 -12.61 -3.66 -8.09
CA ASP A 25 -12.45 -5.06 -8.45
C ASP A 25 -13.17 -5.36 -9.79
N ASP A 26 -14.36 -4.80 -10.02
CA ASP A 26 -15.07 -4.91 -11.31
C ASP A 26 -14.29 -4.23 -12.45
N LEU A 27 -13.76 -3.04 -12.21
CA LEU A 27 -12.85 -2.38 -13.15
C LEU A 27 -11.61 -3.22 -13.46
N GLU A 28 -11.02 -3.86 -12.44
CA GLU A 28 -9.92 -4.79 -12.65
C GLU A 28 -10.33 -6.00 -13.48
N ASP A 29 -11.54 -6.55 -13.32
CA ASP A 29 -12.04 -7.66 -14.11
C ASP A 29 -12.18 -7.26 -15.59
N ILE A 30 -12.70 -6.06 -15.88
CA ILE A 30 -12.79 -5.51 -17.24
C ILE A 30 -11.40 -5.49 -17.90
N TYR A 31 -10.40 -4.88 -17.23
CA TYR A 31 -9.04 -4.83 -17.77
C TYR A 31 -8.39 -6.21 -17.86
N ARG A 32 -8.56 -7.06 -16.86
CA ARG A 32 -8.00 -8.42 -16.83
C ARG A 32 -8.51 -9.25 -17.99
N ASN A 33 -9.77 -9.06 -18.38
CA ASN A 33 -10.32 -9.70 -19.56
C ASN A 33 -9.64 -9.26 -20.85
N ALA A 34 -8.97 -8.10 -20.91
CA ALA A 34 -8.21 -7.66 -22.08
C ALA A 34 -6.71 -8.00 -22.01
N VAL A 35 -6.21 -8.62 -20.93
CA VAL A 35 -4.80 -8.94 -20.75
C VAL A 35 -4.36 -10.11 -21.62
N ILE A 36 -3.18 -9.98 -22.24
CA ILE A 36 -2.44 -11.06 -22.88
C ILE A 36 -1.38 -11.57 -21.88
N ASN A 37 -1.67 -12.66 -21.18
CA ASN A 37 -0.85 -13.15 -20.05
C ASN A 37 0.61 -13.45 -20.42
N GLN A 38 0.86 -13.93 -21.64
CA GLN A 38 2.22 -14.20 -22.14
C GLN A 38 3.12 -12.96 -22.11
N LEU A 39 2.53 -11.76 -22.26
CA LEU A 39 3.27 -10.50 -22.19
C LEU A 39 3.69 -10.17 -20.75
N ILE A 40 2.86 -10.50 -19.76
CA ILE A 40 3.24 -10.36 -18.33
C ILE A 40 4.40 -11.30 -18.00
N GLU A 41 4.31 -12.56 -18.44
CA GLU A 41 5.36 -13.57 -18.23
C GLU A 41 6.67 -13.13 -18.87
N ALA A 42 6.65 -12.74 -20.14
CA ALA A 42 7.83 -12.26 -20.87
C ALA A 42 8.48 -11.05 -20.19
N LYS A 43 7.69 -10.05 -19.78
CA LYS A 43 8.23 -8.86 -19.08
C LYS A 43 8.77 -9.21 -17.69
N THR A 44 8.14 -10.15 -16.99
CA THR A 44 8.64 -10.63 -15.69
C THR A 44 9.99 -11.32 -15.86
N GLU A 45 10.12 -12.20 -16.85
CA GLU A 45 11.39 -12.89 -17.16
C GLU A 45 12.48 -11.89 -17.60
N GLU A 46 12.14 -10.92 -18.45
CA GLU A 46 13.04 -9.84 -18.86
C GLU A 46 13.62 -9.11 -17.64
N ILE A 47 12.75 -8.68 -16.71
CA ILE A 47 13.17 -7.97 -15.50
C ILE A 47 14.03 -8.87 -14.60
N ILE A 48 13.61 -10.11 -14.37
CA ILE A 48 14.36 -11.06 -13.54
C ILE A 48 15.75 -11.31 -14.15
N ASN A 49 15.83 -11.53 -15.45
CA ASN A 49 17.10 -11.79 -16.13
C ASN A 49 18.03 -10.57 -16.08
N ASN A 50 17.48 -9.36 -16.17
CA ASN A 50 18.26 -8.12 -16.06
C ASN A 50 18.75 -7.88 -14.62
N VAL A 51 17.86 -8.00 -13.64
CA VAL A 51 18.12 -7.70 -12.23
C VAL A 51 19.03 -8.73 -11.58
N PHE A 52 18.83 -10.01 -11.89
CA PHE A 52 19.57 -11.11 -11.28
C PHE A 52 20.68 -11.67 -12.17
N LYS A 53 21.06 -10.94 -13.23
CA LYS A 53 22.16 -11.31 -14.12
C LYS A 53 23.44 -11.49 -13.30
N ASP A 54 24.11 -12.63 -13.46
CA ASP A 54 25.36 -12.97 -12.76
C ASP A 54 25.27 -12.99 -11.22
N ILE A 55 24.06 -12.87 -10.66
CA ILE A 55 23.84 -12.90 -9.21
C ILE A 55 23.82 -14.34 -8.72
N LYS A 56 24.82 -14.66 -7.90
CA LYS A 56 24.91 -15.93 -7.18
C LYS A 56 23.90 -16.00 -6.05
N ARG A 57 23.45 -17.22 -5.75
CA ARG A 57 22.58 -17.49 -4.61
C ARG A 57 23.32 -17.17 -3.30
N ASN A 58 22.66 -16.50 -2.37
CA ASN A 58 23.19 -16.28 -1.03
C ASN A 58 23.06 -17.55 -0.16
N SER A 59 23.82 -17.66 0.93
CA SER A 59 23.85 -18.84 1.80
C SER A 59 22.99 -18.70 3.07
N LYS A 60 22.39 -17.53 3.31
CA LYS A 60 21.57 -17.27 4.49
C LYS A 60 20.10 -17.70 4.30
N THR A 61 19.36 -17.76 5.39
CA THR A 61 17.89 -17.76 5.34
C THR A 61 17.43 -16.32 5.08
N PRO A 62 16.63 -16.07 4.02
CA PRO A 62 16.15 -14.73 3.72
C PRO A 62 15.14 -14.26 4.77
N PHE A 63 15.28 -13.02 5.21
CA PHE A 63 14.29 -12.34 6.02
C PHE A 63 13.27 -11.63 5.13
N GLN A 64 11.99 -11.82 5.41
CA GLN A 64 10.88 -11.23 4.65
C GLN A 64 10.11 -10.29 5.59
N ARG A 65 10.15 -8.99 5.30
CA ARG A 65 9.43 -7.99 6.09
C ARG A 65 8.21 -7.52 5.32
N HIS A 66 7.01 -7.79 5.84
CA HIS A 66 5.77 -7.35 5.22
C HIS A 66 5.21 -6.11 5.92
N MET A 67 4.96 -5.04 5.15
CA MET A 67 4.57 -3.72 5.64
C MET A 67 3.56 -3.06 4.69
N PHE A 68 3.15 -1.82 5.03
CA PHE A 68 2.40 -0.93 4.16
C PHE A 68 3.23 0.34 3.95
N ALA A 69 3.40 0.77 2.70
CA ALA A 69 4.08 2.04 2.37
C ALA A 69 3.12 3.24 2.37
N SER A 70 1.82 2.95 2.38
CA SER A 70 0.73 3.92 2.29
C SER A 70 -0.37 3.62 3.31
N GLY A 71 -1.23 4.59 3.58
CA GLY A 71 -2.31 4.47 4.56
C GLY A 71 -3.46 5.43 4.28
N ILE A 72 -4.68 4.99 4.62
CA ILE A 72 -5.89 5.79 4.52
C ILE A 72 -6.15 6.46 5.87
N THR A 73 -6.02 7.78 5.92
CA THR A 73 -6.07 8.56 7.17
C THR A 73 -7.17 9.60 7.13
N PRO A 74 -7.56 10.17 8.29
CA PRO A 74 -8.48 11.31 8.33
C PRO A 74 -8.02 12.52 7.51
N GLU A 75 -6.71 12.66 7.28
CA GLU A 75 -6.07 13.73 6.51
C GLU A 75 -6.04 13.45 5.00
N GLY A 76 -6.31 12.21 4.59
CA GLY A 76 -6.20 11.78 3.20
C GLY A 76 -5.51 10.43 3.04
N SER A 77 -5.29 10.03 1.80
CA SER A 77 -4.35 8.97 1.47
C SER A 77 -2.93 9.51 1.63
N ILE A 78 -2.14 8.91 2.52
CA ILE A 78 -0.73 9.26 2.72
C ILE A 78 0.17 8.11 2.27
N HIS A 79 1.38 8.43 1.82
CA HIS A 79 2.40 7.44 1.51
C HIS A 79 3.79 7.99 1.81
N PHE A 80 4.74 7.08 2.01
CA PHE A 80 6.13 7.41 2.31
C PHE A 80 7.08 6.90 1.22
N LEU A 81 6.59 6.81 -0.03
CA LEU A 81 7.38 6.27 -1.15
C LEU A 81 8.68 7.03 -1.39
N ASP A 82 8.64 8.36 -1.36
CA ASP A 82 9.85 9.16 -1.59
C ASP A 82 10.91 8.87 -0.51
N ASP A 83 10.50 8.80 0.77
CA ASP A 83 11.40 8.51 1.90
C ASP A 83 11.90 7.05 1.91
N LEU A 84 11.00 6.09 1.69
CA LEU A 84 11.31 4.65 1.73
C LEU A 84 12.26 4.23 0.62
N PHE A 85 12.14 4.86 -0.55
CA PHE A 85 12.94 4.53 -1.73
C PHE A 85 14.08 5.52 -1.98
N ASP A 86 14.35 6.46 -1.07
CA ASP A 86 15.38 7.48 -1.29
C ASP A 86 16.78 6.84 -1.40
N ASN A 87 17.11 5.92 -0.49
CA ASN A 87 18.42 5.27 -0.48
C ASN A 87 18.50 4.02 -1.37
N VAL A 88 17.45 3.74 -2.15
CA VAL A 88 17.46 2.63 -3.11
C VAL A 88 18.22 3.08 -4.36
N HIS A 89 19.28 2.33 -4.69
CA HIS A 89 20.20 2.68 -5.78
C HIS A 89 19.53 2.61 -7.15
N GLN A 90 18.82 1.52 -7.46
CA GLN A 90 18.12 1.35 -8.74
C GLN A 90 16.63 1.16 -8.51
N ARG A 91 15.79 1.98 -9.15
CA ARG A 91 14.34 1.94 -8.98
C ARG A 91 13.62 1.63 -10.29
N PHE A 92 12.66 0.71 -10.20
CA PHE A 92 11.75 0.35 -11.27
C PHE A 92 10.36 0.94 -10.95
N ILE A 93 9.92 1.89 -11.77
CA ILE A 93 8.64 2.58 -11.60
C ILE A 93 7.59 1.89 -12.46
N ILE A 94 6.68 1.18 -11.81
CA ILE A 94 5.67 0.35 -12.47
C ILE A 94 4.36 1.15 -12.52
N SER A 95 3.87 1.41 -13.73
CA SER A 95 2.58 2.05 -13.97
C SER A 95 1.65 1.11 -14.73
N GLY A 96 0.39 1.53 -14.92
CA GLY A 96 -0.61 0.80 -15.70
C GLY A 96 -1.97 0.71 -15.01
N ASN A 97 -3.00 0.43 -15.79
CA ASN A 97 -4.38 0.34 -15.30
C ASN A 97 -4.58 -0.80 -14.28
N PRO A 98 -5.65 -0.76 -13.45
CA PRO A 98 -6.01 -1.87 -12.59
C PRO A 98 -6.09 -3.19 -13.39
N GLY A 99 -5.74 -4.33 -12.79
CA GLY A 99 -5.85 -5.63 -13.45
C GLY A 99 -4.77 -5.98 -14.49
N THR A 100 -3.86 -5.05 -14.84
CA THR A 100 -2.75 -5.27 -15.83
C THR A 100 -1.61 -6.18 -15.35
N GLY A 101 -1.76 -6.86 -14.21
CA GLY A 101 -0.76 -7.84 -13.73
C GLY A 101 0.42 -7.26 -12.93
N LYS A 102 0.41 -5.97 -12.55
CA LYS A 102 1.46 -5.34 -11.72
C LYS A 102 1.82 -6.15 -10.46
N SER A 103 0.80 -6.52 -9.66
CA SER A 103 1.02 -7.28 -8.43
C SER A 103 1.49 -8.72 -8.69
N THR A 104 1.07 -9.33 -9.81
CA THR A 104 1.57 -10.65 -10.25
C THR A 104 3.05 -10.59 -10.62
N LEU A 105 3.45 -9.58 -11.40
CA LEU A 105 4.85 -9.33 -11.75
C LEU A 105 5.70 -9.16 -10.49
N LEU A 106 5.25 -8.33 -9.54
CA LEU A 106 5.94 -8.13 -8.25
C LEU A 106 6.03 -9.43 -7.45
N LYS A 107 4.94 -10.21 -7.35
CA LYS A 107 4.95 -11.49 -6.64
C LYS A 107 5.97 -12.47 -7.21
N ASN A 108 6.10 -12.52 -8.54
CA ASN A 108 7.08 -13.37 -9.20
C ASN A 108 8.53 -12.91 -8.93
N ILE A 109 8.78 -11.60 -8.98
CA ILE A 109 10.09 -11.02 -8.62
C ILE A 109 10.44 -11.32 -7.15
N PHE A 110 9.48 -11.11 -6.24
CA PHE A 110 9.61 -11.43 -4.82
C PHE A 110 9.99 -12.91 -4.60
N ASN A 111 9.24 -13.83 -5.21
CA ASN A 111 9.52 -15.26 -5.11
C ASN A 111 10.92 -15.60 -5.65
N HIS A 112 11.33 -14.96 -6.77
CA HIS A 112 12.67 -15.15 -7.32
C HIS A 112 13.76 -14.65 -6.36
N ALA A 113 13.61 -13.45 -5.80
CA ALA A 113 14.54 -12.88 -4.82
C ALA A 113 14.69 -13.78 -3.58
N VAL A 114 13.59 -14.26 -3.02
CA VAL A 114 13.57 -15.19 -1.88
C VAL A 114 14.25 -16.53 -2.24
N SER A 115 14.01 -17.06 -3.45
CA SER A 115 14.66 -18.30 -3.90
C SER A 115 16.19 -18.15 -3.99
N LYS A 116 16.65 -16.95 -4.34
CA LYS A 116 18.05 -16.52 -4.37
C LYS A 116 18.61 -16.17 -2.99
N ARG A 117 17.80 -16.25 -1.94
CA ARG A 117 18.14 -16.06 -0.51
C ARG A 117 18.46 -14.60 -0.14
N PHE A 118 17.82 -13.62 -0.78
CA PHE A 118 17.91 -12.20 -0.43
C PHE A 118 16.86 -11.77 0.59
N ASP A 119 17.19 -10.77 1.39
CA ASP A 119 16.22 -10.13 2.27
C ASP A 119 15.33 -9.20 1.44
N VAL A 120 14.03 -9.21 1.72
CA VAL A 120 13.06 -8.45 0.95
C VAL A 120 12.08 -7.73 1.87
N ASP A 121 11.97 -6.42 1.69
CA ASP A 121 10.86 -5.63 2.22
C ASP A 121 9.73 -5.62 1.20
N VAL A 122 8.55 -6.04 1.64
CA VAL A 122 7.35 -6.20 0.82
C VAL A 122 6.29 -5.23 1.34
N PHE A 123 5.78 -4.38 0.45
CA PHE A 123 4.77 -3.39 0.79
C PHE A 123 3.45 -3.73 0.10
N HIS A 124 2.39 -3.86 0.89
CA HIS A 124 1.07 -4.28 0.42
C HIS A 124 0.11 -3.11 0.24
N CYS A 125 -0.94 -3.33 -0.55
CA CYS A 125 -2.02 -2.39 -0.75
C CYS A 125 -2.90 -2.26 0.51
N PRO A 126 -3.14 -1.06 1.05
CA PRO A 126 -4.05 -0.87 2.20
C PRO A 126 -5.50 -1.29 1.93
N MET A 127 -5.93 -1.26 0.67
CA MET A 127 -7.28 -1.67 0.23
C MET A 127 -7.37 -3.18 -0.05
N ASN A 128 -6.24 -3.85 -0.28
CA ASN A 128 -6.17 -5.29 -0.52
C ASN A 128 -4.81 -5.86 -0.06
N PRO A 129 -4.68 -6.27 1.21
CA PRO A 129 -3.41 -6.72 1.78
C PRO A 129 -2.76 -7.94 1.12
N GLU A 130 -3.48 -8.68 0.27
CA GLU A 130 -2.93 -9.80 -0.51
C GLU A 130 -2.16 -9.33 -1.75
N LYS A 131 -2.31 -8.07 -2.14
CA LYS A 131 -1.65 -7.47 -3.30
C LYS A 131 -0.40 -6.72 -2.87
N ILE A 132 0.74 -7.18 -3.36
CA ILE A 132 2.01 -6.47 -3.32
C ILE A 132 1.93 -5.25 -4.25
N GLU A 133 2.30 -4.08 -3.74
CA GLU A 133 2.42 -2.80 -4.48
C GLU A 133 3.88 -2.39 -4.68
N HIS A 134 4.75 -2.65 -3.69
CA HIS A 134 6.16 -2.27 -3.77
C HIS A 134 7.07 -3.34 -3.17
N LEU A 135 8.33 -3.35 -3.61
CA LEU A 135 9.37 -4.27 -3.14
C LEU A 135 10.70 -3.55 -3.00
N ILE A 136 11.48 -3.89 -1.99
CA ILE A 136 12.91 -3.55 -1.89
C ILE A 136 13.69 -4.85 -1.67
N ILE A 137 14.64 -5.14 -2.56
CA ILE A 137 15.61 -6.23 -2.41
C ILE A 137 16.87 -5.62 -1.81
N GLN A 138 17.07 -5.83 -0.51
CA GLN A 138 17.97 -5.00 0.30
C GLN A 138 19.42 -5.07 -0.18
N GLU A 139 19.96 -6.27 -0.35
CA GLU A 139 21.38 -6.46 -0.70
C GLU A 139 21.70 -6.08 -2.15
N LEU A 140 20.69 -5.98 -3.01
CA LEU A 140 20.87 -5.52 -4.38
C LEU A 140 20.73 -4.00 -4.49
N GLY A 141 20.16 -3.34 -3.48
CA GLY A 141 19.81 -1.92 -3.58
C GLY A 141 18.79 -1.64 -4.68
N ILE A 142 17.89 -2.60 -4.96
CA ILE A 142 16.90 -2.52 -6.02
C ILE A 142 15.50 -2.39 -5.44
N GLY A 143 14.72 -1.45 -5.94
CA GLY A 143 13.34 -1.22 -5.54
C GLY A 143 12.38 -1.24 -6.73
N PHE A 144 11.18 -1.77 -6.49
CA PHE A 144 10.08 -1.77 -7.43
C PHE A 144 8.93 -0.99 -6.82
N ILE A 145 8.44 0.02 -7.53
CA ILE A 145 7.47 0.99 -7.01
C ILE A 145 6.29 1.02 -7.95
N THR A 146 5.13 0.50 -7.54
CA THR A 146 3.88 0.81 -8.25
C THR A 146 3.56 2.29 -8.03
N SER A 147 3.54 3.10 -9.09
CA SER A 147 3.26 4.54 -9.01
C SER A 147 1.96 4.83 -9.75
N ILE A 148 0.86 4.81 -9.00
CA ILE A 148 -0.51 5.08 -9.48
C ILE A 148 -1.27 5.89 -8.43
N GLN A 149 -2.32 6.60 -8.83
CA GLN A 149 -3.20 7.29 -7.88
C GLN A 149 -3.77 6.26 -6.87
N PRO A 150 -3.80 6.54 -5.55
CA PRO A 150 -3.45 7.80 -4.89
C PRO A 150 -1.99 7.93 -4.41
N HIS A 151 -1.11 6.98 -4.71
CA HIS A 151 0.28 6.92 -4.23
C HIS A 151 1.29 7.09 -5.38
N ILE A 152 1.41 8.31 -5.88
CA ILE A 152 2.31 8.65 -6.98
C ILE A 152 3.67 9.03 -6.40
N LEU A 153 4.72 8.35 -6.84
CA LEU A 153 6.10 8.74 -6.53
C LEU A 153 6.38 10.12 -7.12
N SER A 154 6.82 11.06 -6.28
CA SER A 154 6.98 12.46 -6.68
C SER A 154 8.39 12.77 -7.19
N ASN A 155 9.40 12.06 -6.67
CA ASN A 155 10.82 12.32 -6.94
C ASN A 155 11.45 11.43 -8.03
N ILE A 156 10.84 11.36 -9.22
CA ILE A 156 11.41 10.56 -10.33
C ILE A 156 12.83 11.05 -10.69
N ARG A 157 13.78 10.11 -10.78
CA ARG A 157 15.18 10.32 -11.11
C ARG A 157 15.45 10.00 -12.58
N GLY A 158 16.53 10.54 -13.14
CA GLY A 158 16.88 10.34 -14.55
C GLY A 158 17.31 8.90 -14.90
N ASP A 159 17.72 8.13 -13.90
CA ASP A 159 18.14 6.73 -14.01
C ASP A 159 17.06 5.72 -13.58
N ASP A 160 15.85 6.20 -13.23
CA ASP A 160 14.72 5.34 -12.95
C ASP A 160 14.26 4.59 -14.21
N VAL A 161 13.98 3.30 -14.05
CA VAL A 161 13.44 2.47 -15.15
C VAL A 161 11.92 2.46 -15.09
N VAL A 162 11.26 3.08 -16.05
CA VAL A 162 9.79 3.12 -16.14
C VAL A 162 9.25 1.91 -16.89
N ILE A 163 8.27 1.22 -16.30
CA ILE A 163 7.59 0.07 -16.88
C ILE A 163 6.08 0.35 -16.88
N ASP A 164 5.54 0.68 -18.06
CA ASP A 164 4.09 0.79 -18.24
C ASP A 164 3.49 -0.58 -18.57
N MET A 165 2.76 -1.16 -17.60
CA MET A 165 2.11 -2.46 -17.76
C MET A 165 0.88 -2.45 -18.67
N ASN A 166 0.43 -1.30 -19.18
CA ASN A 166 -0.65 -1.26 -20.17
C ASN A 166 -0.27 -1.92 -21.50
N PHE A 167 1.03 -2.14 -21.77
CA PHE A 167 1.48 -2.84 -22.99
C PHE A 167 0.92 -4.27 -23.12
N VAL A 168 0.44 -4.86 -22.02
CA VAL A 168 -0.14 -6.22 -22.02
C VAL A 168 -1.58 -6.27 -22.51
N LEU A 169 -2.21 -5.11 -22.74
CA LEU A 169 -3.63 -5.01 -23.06
C LEU A 169 -3.89 -5.15 -24.56
N ASP A 170 -4.83 -6.01 -24.92
CA ASP A 170 -5.52 -5.94 -26.21
C ASP A 170 -6.64 -4.91 -26.15
N CYS A 171 -6.31 -3.67 -26.51
CA CYS A 171 -7.24 -2.54 -26.48
C CYS A 171 -8.48 -2.73 -27.37
N SER A 172 -8.47 -3.69 -28.32
CA SER A 172 -9.66 -3.98 -29.13
C SER A 172 -10.80 -4.55 -28.28
N ARG A 173 -10.46 -5.28 -27.21
CA ARG A 173 -11.40 -5.92 -26.28
C ARG A 173 -12.02 -4.97 -25.26
N LEU A 174 -11.52 -3.73 -25.19
CA LEU A 174 -12.00 -2.69 -24.27
C LEU A 174 -12.95 -1.69 -24.93
N LYS A 175 -13.16 -1.77 -26.25
CA LYS A 175 -13.92 -0.77 -27.01
C LYS A 175 -15.35 -0.61 -26.49
N ASP A 176 -16.02 -1.71 -26.19
CA ASP A 176 -17.41 -1.72 -25.75
C ASP A 176 -17.57 -1.39 -24.26
N PHE A 177 -16.47 -1.37 -23.49
CA PHE A 177 -16.46 -1.15 -22.05
C PHE A 177 -16.01 0.27 -21.65
N LYS A 178 -15.74 1.17 -22.60
CA LYS A 178 -15.23 2.51 -22.29
C LYS A 178 -16.12 3.27 -21.29
N GLY A 179 -17.44 3.22 -21.49
CA GLY A 179 -18.40 3.85 -20.58
C GLY A 179 -18.35 3.26 -19.18
N ASP A 180 -18.28 1.93 -19.07
CA ASP A 180 -18.19 1.23 -17.78
C ASP A 180 -16.85 1.52 -17.08
N ILE A 181 -15.75 1.57 -17.83
CA ILE A 181 -14.42 1.93 -17.32
C ILE A 181 -14.43 3.34 -16.72
N GLU A 182 -14.95 4.33 -17.45
CA GLU A 182 -15.04 5.71 -17.00
C GLU A 182 -15.95 5.83 -15.77
N TYR A 183 -17.11 5.18 -15.81
CA TYR A 183 -18.07 5.17 -14.72
C TYR A 183 -17.50 4.51 -13.46
N ASN A 184 -16.92 3.32 -13.57
CA ASN A 184 -16.36 2.59 -12.43
C ASN A 184 -15.14 3.31 -11.83
N ASN A 185 -14.27 3.90 -12.65
CA ASN A 185 -13.19 4.75 -12.16
C ASN A 185 -13.73 5.92 -11.34
N SER A 186 -14.68 6.67 -11.90
CA SER A 186 -15.27 7.84 -11.22
C SER A 186 -15.98 7.45 -9.92
N LEU A 187 -16.85 6.44 -9.97
CA LEU A 187 -17.64 5.99 -8.82
C LEU A 187 -16.75 5.41 -7.71
N SER A 188 -15.77 4.58 -8.06
CA SER A 188 -14.84 4.01 -7.06
C SER A 188 -14.06 5.10 -6.35
N TRP A 189 -13.60 6.13 -7.08
CA TRP A 189 -12.90 7.28 -6.53
C TRP A 189 -13.81 8.16 -5.68
N GLU A 190 -15.04 8.45 -6.12
CA GLU A 190 -16.01 9.21 -5.33
C GLU A 190 -16.28 8.54 -3.98
N LEU A 191 -16.48 7.21 -3.98
CA LEU A 191 -16.69 6.43 -2.76
C LEU A 191 -15.45 6.42 -1.85
N PHE A 192 -14.26 6.36 -2.43
CA PHE A 192 -13.00 6.44 -1.69
C PHE A 192 -12.84 7.79 -0.99
N GLU A 193 -13.04 8.88 -1.72
CA GLU A 193 -13.02 10.25 -1.19
C GLU A 193 -14.12 10.46 -0.12
N LYS A 194 -15.30 9.87 -0.33
CA LYS A 194 -16.37 9.88 0.67
C LYS A 194 -15.96 9.16 1.96
N ALA A 195 -15.21 8.07 1.86
CA ALA A 195 -14.66 7.37 3.01
C ALA A 195 -13.66 8.25 3.77
N ILE A 196 -12.70 8.87 3.07
CA ILE A 196 -11.71 9.79 3.65
C ILE A 196 -12.40 10.96 4.36
N LYS A 197 -13.35 11.64 3.70
CA LYS A 197 -14.11 12.74 4.29
C LYS A 197 -14.88 12.28 5.54
N THR A 198 -15.44 11.08 5.51
CA THR A 198 -16.14 10.52 6.67
C THR A 198 -15.16 10.20 7.80
N LEU A 199 -13.94 9.76 7.49
CA LEU A 199 -12.87 9.52 8.46
C LEU A 199 -12.36 10.85 9.07
N GLY A 200 -12.32 11.93 8.30
CA GLY A 200 -12.12 13.29 8.83
C GLY A 200 -13.17 13.67 9.88
N ASN A 201 -14.45 13.35 9.63
CA ASN A 201 -15.52 13.57 10.62
C ASN A 201 -15.39 12.68 11.86
N VAL A 202 -14.84 11.47 11.72
CA VAL A 202 -14.50 10.61 12.86
C VAL A 202 -13.46 11.31 13.73
N LYS A 203 -12.35 11.78 13.16
CA LYS A 203 -11.30 12.50 13.89
C LYS A 203 -11.88 13.72 14.61
N LYS A 204 -12.67 14.56 13.92
CA LYS A 204 -13.33 15.72 14.54
C LYS A 204 -14.20 15.32 15.74
N THR A 205 -15.06 14.31 15.59
CA THR A 205 -15.95 13.86 16.66
C THR A 205 -15.17 13.24 17.83
N ARG A 206 -14.05 12.56 17.55
CA ARG A 206 -13.16 12.03 18.58
C ARG A 206 -12.46 13.15 19.36
N ASN A 207 -11.97 14.18 18.68
CA ASN A 207 -11.35 15.34 19.33
C ASN A 207 -12.35 16.05 20.25
N GLU A 208 -13.61 16.21 19.83
CA GLU A 208 -14.69 16.75 20.68
C GLU A 208 -14.89 15.90 21.95
N LEU A 209 -14.90 14.57 21.81
CA LEU A 209 -15.02 13.64 22.93
C LEU A 209 -13.80 13.70 23.87
N GLU A 210 -12.60 13.72 23.31
CA GLU A 210 -11.34 13.78 24.04
C GLU A 210 -11.21 15.10 24.83
N ALA A 211 -11.71 16.22 24.29
CA ALA A 211 -11.76 17.50 25.01
C ALA A 211 -12.66 17.45 26.27
N ILE A 212 -13.78 16.73 26.21
CA ILE A 212 -14.66 16.52 27.38
C ILE A 212 -13.92 15.65 28.41
N TYR A 213 -13.24 14.58 27.97
CA TYR A 213 -12.46 13.76 28.89
C TYR A 213 -11.35 14.55 29.55
N ALA A 214 -10.55 15.28 28.78
CA ALA A 214 -9.43 16.07 29.28
C ALA A 214 -9.90 17.11 30.31
N SER A 215 -11.01 17.81 30.07
CA SER A 215 -11.54 18.81 31.02
C SER A 215 -12.05 18.21 32.34
N ASN A 216 -12.39 16.92 32.35
CA ASN A 216 -12.87 16.21 33.54
C ASN A 216 -11.83 15.23 34.12
N MET A 217 -10.61 15.22 33.57
CA MET A 217 -9.57 14.28 33.94
C MET A 217 -8.74 14.80 35.12
N ASN A 218 -8.52 13.97 36.13
CA ASN A 218 -7.55 14.28 37.19
C ASN A 218 -6.15 13.85 36.75
N PHE A 219 -5.42 14.77 36.09
CA PHE A 219 -4.07 14.51 35.60
C PHE A 219 -3.08 14.15 36.71
N GLY A 220 -3.26 14.66 37.93
CA GLY A 220 -2.40 14.31 39.06
C GLY A 220 -2.51 12.83 39.47
N VAL A 221 -3.69 12.22 39.34
CA VAL A 221 -3.85 10.77 39.57
C VAL A 221 -3.21 9.98 38.42
N ILE A 222 -3.35 10.46 37.19
CA ILE A 222 -2.74 9.81 36.01
C ILE A 222 -1.23 9.81 36.11
N ASP A 223 -0.62 10.93 36.48
CA ASP A 223 0.81 11.02 36.68
C ASP A 223 1.29 10.04 37.75
N LYS A 224 0.57 9.91 38.87
CA LYS A 224 0.89 8.90 39.89
C LYS A 224 0.87 7.47 39.34
N VAL A 225 -0.15 7.12 38.56
CA VAL A 225 -0.24 5.79 37.93
C VAL A 225 0.87 5.61 36.89
N ARG A 226 1.18 6.64 36.10
CA ARG A 226 2.29 6.63 35.14
C ARG A 226 3.61 6.33 35.83
N GLU A 227 3.93 7.03 36.92
CA GLU A 227 5.15 6.79 37.70
C GLU A 227 5.20 5.37 38.29
N GLN A 228 4.07 4.85 38.78
CA GLN A 228 4.00 3.46 39.28
C GLN A 228 4.27 2.42 38.18
N ILE A 229 3.67 2.60 37.01
CA ILE A 229 3.88 1.71 35.86
C ILE A 229 5.32 1.82 35.37
N LEU A 230 5.87 3.03 35.25
CA LEU A 230 7.26 3.25 34.86
C LEU A 230 8.22 2.56 35.84
N ALA A 231 8.04 2.75 37.15
CA ALA A 231 8.83 2.08 38.17
C ALA A 231 8.74 0.55 38.06
N LYS A 232 7.56 0.00 37.74
CA LYS A 232 7.37 -1.44 37.51
C LYS A 232 8.13 -1.93 36.27
N ILE A 233 8.06 -1.20 35.16
CA ILE A 233 8.80 -1.53 33.93
C ILE A 233 10.31 -1.48 34.18
N LEU A 234 10.81 -0.42 34.82
CA LEU A 234 12.24 -0.27 35.13
C LEU A 234 12.74 -1.42 36.03
N ARG A 235 11.94 -1.87 37.01
CA ARG A 235 12.28 -3.05 37.81
C ARG A 235 12.47 -4.32 36.96
N TYR A 236 11.69 -4.53 35.90
CA TYR A 236 11.89 -5.68 35.01
C TYR A 236 13.15 -5.57 34.14
N ILE A 237 13.55 -4.34 33.80
CA ILE A 237 14.74 -4.09 32.98
C ILE A 237 16.02 -4.18 33.82
N TYR A 238 16.01 -3.65 35.04
CA TYR A 238 17.21 -3.48 35.88
C TYR A 238 17.35 -4.48 37.04
N ASN A 239 16.35 -5.30 37.34
CA ASN A 239 16.50 -6.44 38.28
C ASN A 239 16.65 -7.79 37.55
N GLN A 240 17.35 -7.80 36.40
CA GLN A 240 18.02 -8.99 35.87
C GLN A 240 19.52 -8.88 36.12
#